data_AF-A0A4V6T9I8-F1
#
_entry.id   AF-A0A4V6T9I8-F1
#
_cell.length_a   1.000
_cell.length_b   1.000
_cell.length_c   1.000
_cell.angle_alpha   90.00
_cell.angle_beta   90.00
_cell.angle_gamma   90.00
#
_symmetry.space_group_name_H-M   'P 1'
#
loop_
_entity.id
_entity.type
_entity.pdbx_description
1 polymer ?
#
loop_
_entity_poly.entity_id
_entity_poly.type
_entity_poly.pdbx_seq_one_letter_code
_entity_poly.pdbx_strand_id
1 'polypeptide(L)'
;MSTSASIMDEFRQLASPEGSERMSYILSEFQERISKTNRLVLDRVLDMIEATDGDESLHLDMLSSHMSRCDPTHMEYFPWKNGYALFDGTYINSMDDYRYWYSTQDGLWSHPNTPDGLLDREHEKALQQFLERLQLAVEDNADETWFGDTSAFWELPAEYCELLRHVRAIGYENWDKQMFVPDINGVDLNNVENLALTPEELSDLTCTDGFDVVAGWTVGDNENGSCIFYILSRHSDQEEPWRWRIFVEANFPTNKIFDTLEEFLSWLSSADDWIDWEGVENSIAELHILCSSHGAQQQQASDQLINQPGGLGPMDSPQAYMSPGSSILAN
;
A
#
# COMPACT_ATOMS: atom_id res chain seq x y z
N MET A 1 -8.13 -14.66 -44.01
CA MET A 1 -7.95 -15.82 -43.11
C MET A 1 -8.10 -15.25 -41.71
N SER A 2 -9.11 -15.68 -40.96
CA SER A 2 -9.32 -15.24 -39.57
C SER A 2 -8.31 -15.98 -38.70
N THR A 3 -7.23 -15.30 -38.31
CA THR A 3 -6.37 -15.75 -37.21
C THR A 3 -7.17 -15.49 -35.94
N SER A 4 -7.64 -16.53 -35.26
CA SER A 4 -8.22 -16.37 -33.93
C SER A 4 -7.20 -15.64 -33.07
N ALA A 5 -7.60 -14.55 -32.42
CA ALA A 5 -6.73 -13.86 -31.50
C ALA A 5 -6.42 -14.81 -30.33
N SER A 6 -5.24 -15.42 -30.35
CA SER A 6 -4.79 -16.31 -29.28
C SER A 6 -4.29 -15.43 -28.14
N ILE A 7 -4.90 -15.55 -26.97
CA ILE A 7 -4.40 -14.95 -25.74
C ILE A 7 -3.44 -15.95 -25.09
N MET A 8 -2.24 -15.48 -24.75
CA MET A 8 -1.25 -16.27 -24.03
C MET A 8 -1.45 -16.09 -22.53
N ASP A 9 -1.74 -17.19 -21.83
CA ASP A 9 -1.80 -17.29 -20.37
C ASP A 9 -1.12 -18.61 -19.97
N GLU A 10 0.09 -18.51 -19.39
CA GLU A 10 0.88 -19.66 -18.97
C GLU A 10 0.31 -20.32 -17.72
N PHE A 11 -0.31 -19.54 -16.85
CA PHE A 11 -0.88 -20.01 -15.59
C PHE A 11 -2.11 -20.87 -15.84
N ARG A 12 -2.91 -20.55 -16.87
CA ARG A 12 -4.06 -21.35 -17.33
C ARG A 12 -3.67 -22.74 -17.82
N GLN A 13 -2.42 -22.96 -18.22
CA GLN A 13 -1.94 -24.27 -18.67
C GLN A 13 -1.59 -25.21 -17.52
N LEU A 14 -1.45 -24.67 -16.30
CA LEU A 14 -1.16 -25.44 -15.10
C LEU A 14 -2.42 -26.14 -14.58
N ALA A 15 -2.26 -27.33 -14.03
CA ALA A 15 -3.34 -27.93 -13.25
C ALA A 15 -3.64 -27.09 -12.00
N SER A 16 -4.89 -27.07 -11.54
CA SER A 16 -5.27 -26.26 -10.37
C SER A 16 -4.37 -26.44 -9.13
N PRO A 17 -3.94 -27.66 -8.75
CA PRO A 17 -2.97 -27.83 -7.65
C PRO A 17 -1.59 -27.22 -7.94
N GLU A 18 -1.09 -27.37 -9.18
CA GLU A 18 0.22 -26.85 -9.60
C GLU A 18 0.24 -25.32 -9.64
N GLY A 19 -0.85 -24.70 -10.11
CA GLY A 19 -1.03 -23.25 -10.07
C GLY A 19 -1.02 -22.73 -8.64
N SER A 20 -1.75 -23.37 -7.74
CA SER A 20 -1.81 -22.96 -6.34
C SER A 20 -0.45 -23.11 -5.63
N GLU A 21 0.26 -24.22 -5.85
CA GLU A 21 1.63 -24.43 -5.35
C GLU A 21 2.61 -23.37 -5.88
N ARG A 22 2.53 -23.04 -7.18
CA ARG A 22 3.37 -21.99 -7.79
C ARG A 22 3.08 -20.62 -7.18
N MET A 23 1.81 -20.23 -7.03
CA MET A 23 1.44 -18.95 -6.43
C MET A 23 1.92 -18.85 -4.97
N SER A 24 1.71 -19.91 -4.18
CA SER A 24 2.17 -19.96 -2.80
C SER A 24 3.69 -19.78 -2.67
N TYR A 25 4.46 -20.41 -3.58
CA TYR A 25 5.91 -20.23 -3.66
C TYR A 25 6.31 -18.80 -4.02
N ILE A 26 5.69 -18.20 -5.05
CA ILE A 26 5.95 -16.81 -5.46
C ILE A 26 5.66 -15.84 -4.30
N LEU A 27 4.53 -16.01 -3.63
CA LEU A 27 4.14 -15.18 -2.48
C LEU A 27 5.09 -15.34 -1.30
N SER A 28 5.60 -16.54 -1.06
CA SER A 28 6.61 -16.78 -0.01
C SER A 28 7.93 -16.06 -0.29
N GLU A 29 8.43 -16.13 -1.53
CA GLU A 29 9.63 -15.38 -1.92
C GLU A 29 9.41 -13.87 -1.84
N PHE A 30 8.25 -13.42 -2.31
CA PHE A 30 7.85 -12.02 -2.23
C PHE A 30 7.83 -11.52 -0.78
N GLN A 31 7.15 -12.24 0.13
CA GLN A 31 7.02 -11.93 1.55
C GLN A 31 8.39 -11.81 2.24
N GLU A 32 9.31 -12.74 1.97
CA GLU A 32 10.66 -12.70 2.56
C GLU A 32 11.44 -11.46 2.10
N ARG A 33 11.46 -11.23 0.78
CA ARG A 33 12.20 -10.10 0.18
C ARG A 33 11.62 -8.79 0.66
N ILE A 34 10.30 -8.68 0.65
CA ILE A 34 9.67 -7.42 0.94
C ILE A 34 9.76 -7.05 2.41
N SER A 35 9.62 -8.00 3.33
CA SER A 35 9.81 -7.75 4.76
C SER A 35 11.21 -7.19 5.03
N LYS A 36 12.22 -7.73 4.33
CA LYS A 36 13.60 -7.25 4.40
C LYS A 36 13.75 -5.84 3.82
N THR A 37 13.19 -5.58 2.65
CA THR A 37 13.24 -4.27 1.99
C THR A 37 12.54 -3.21 2.83
N ASN A 38 11.32 -3.47 3.28
CA ASN A 38 10.53 -2.58 4.14
C ASN A 38 11.29 -2.20 5.41
N ARG A 39 11.95 -3.17 6.06
CA ARG A 39 12.79 -2.88 7.23
C ARG A 39 13.96 -1.95 6.89
N LEU A 40 14.67 -2.20 5.80
CA LEU A 40 15.80 -1.35 5.38
C LEU A 40 15.34 0.08 5.09
N VAL A 41 14.20 0.23 4.42
CA VAL A 41 13.62 1.52 4.07
C VAL A 41 13.22 2.28 5.33
N LEU A 42 12.48 1.64 6.24
CA LEU A 42 12.09 2.24 7.51
C LEU A 42 13.31 2.65 8.34
N ASP A 43 14.28 1.75 8.53
CA ASP A 43 15.50 2.03 9.32
C ASP A 43 16.17 3.30 8.81
N ARG A 44 16.31 3.45 7.49
CA ARG A 44 16.91 4.64 6.88
C ARG A 44 16.10 5.92 7.09
N VAL A 45 14.77 5.87 7.00
CA VAL A 45 13.90 7.01 7.28
C VAL A 45 14.02 7.45 8.74
N LEU A 46 14.00 6.49 9.67
CA LEU A 46 14.15 6.80 11.10
C LEU A 46 15.53 7.38 11.41
N ASP A 47 16.59 6.84 10.81
CA ASP A 47 17.94 7.39 10.93
C ASP A 47 18.03 8.84 10.40
N MET A 48 17.33 9.15 9.30
CA MET A 48 17.24 10.51 8.77
C MET A 48 16.50 11.46 9.71
N ILE A 49 15.41 11.01 10.33
CA ILE A 49 14.66 11.80 11.33
C ILE A 49 15.52 12.05 12.57
N GLU A 50 16.14 11.01 13.12
CA GLU A 50 16.98 11.09 14.32
C GLU A 50 18.25 11.94 14.10
N ALA A 51 18.72 12.05 12.86
CA ALA A 51 19.83 12.93 12.49
C ALA A 51 19.45 14.43 12.52
N THR A 52 18.16 14.78 12.62
CA THR A 52 17.71 16.18 12.74
C THR A 52 17.79 16.68 14.18
N ASP A 53 18.00 17.98 14.37
CA ASP A 53 18.05 18.61 15.70
C ASP A 53 16.69 18.53 16.41
N GLY A 54 16.58 17.85 17.54
CA GLY A 54 15.30 17.68 18.21
C GLY A 54 15.37 16.82 19.45
N ASP A 55 14.26 16.77 20.18
CA ASP A 55 14.02 15.71 21.17
C ASP A 55 13.12 14.61 20.58
N GLU A 56 13.00 13.49 21.30
CA GLU A 56 12.18 12.34 20.89
C GLU A 56 10.74 12.73 20.55
N SER A 57 10.18 13.72 21.26
CA SER A 57 8.81 14.19 21.00
C SER A 57 8.71 14.82 19.61
N LEU A 58 9.67 15.67 19.25
CA LEU A 58 9.72 16.26 17.90
C LEU A 58 9.91 15.18 16.83
N HIS A 59 10.81 14.22 17.06
CA HIS A 59 11.08 13.13 16.12
C HIS A 59 9.86 12.24 15.91
N LEU A 60 9.11 11.94 16.98
CA LEU A 60 7.83 11.23 16.88
C LEU A 60 6.77 12.06 16.15
N ASP A 61 6.68 13.37 16.37
CA ASP A 61 5.78 14.24 15.60
C ASP A 61 6.13 14.26 14.11
N MET A 62 7.42 14.26 13.78
CA MET A 62 7.91 14.12 12.41
C MET A 62 7.52 12.77 11.81
N LEU A 63 7.70 11.67 12.53
CA LEU A 63 7.30 10.33 12.08
C LEU A 63 5.79 10.25 11.85
N SER A 64 4.96 10.71 12.80
CA SER A 64 3.50 10.76 12.65
C SER A 64 3.08 11.61 11.45
N SER A 65 3.70 12.76 11.26
CA SER A 65 3.43 13.64 10.12
C SER A 65 3.93 13.07 8.80
N HIS A 66 4.97 12.23 8.81
CA HIS A 66 5.44 11.50 7.63
C HIS A 66 4.45 10.40 7.23
N MET A 67 4.06 9.54 8.19
CA MET A 67 3.13 8.43 7.97
C MET A 67 1.71 8.88 7.58
N SER A 68 1.26 10.01 8.13
CA SER A 68 -0.11 10.52 7.90
C SER A 68 -0.27 11.18 6.52
N ARG A 69 0.81 11.33 5.75
CA ARG A 69 0.77 11.98 4.44
C ARG A 69 0.74 10.96 3.33
N CYS A 70 -0.45 10.78 2.79
CA CYS A 70 -0.61 10.17 1.48
C CYS A 70 -0.15 11.16 0.39
N ASP A 71 -0.46 12.46 0.51
CA ASP A 71 -0.24 13.46 -0.55
C ASP A 71 1.09 14.26 -0.39
N PRO A 72 1.99 14.28 -1.40
CA PRO A 72 3.22 15.07 -1.37
C PRO A 72 2.99 16.60 -1.43
N THR A 73 1.79 17.06 -1.82
CA THR A 73 1.49 18.48 -2.04
C THR A 73 1.04 19.24 -0.79
N HIS A 74 0.54 18.55 0.25
CA HIS A 74 0.03 19.20 1.46
C HIS A 74 0.82 18.78 2.70
N MET A 75 1.58 19.74 3.22
CA MET A 75 2.33 19.53 4.44
C MET A 75 1.55 19.91 5.71
N GLU A 76 0.87 18.94 6.32
CA GLU A 76 0.17 19.13 7.60
C GLU A 76 0.93 18.56 8.80
N TYR A 77 0.73 19.17 9.97
CA TYR A 77 1.31 18.74 11.25
C TYR A 77 0.37 17.75 11.95
N PHE A 78 0.88 16.57 12.28
CA PHE A 78 0.18 15.53 13.01
C PHE A 78 0.93 15.20 14.30
N PRO A 79 0.46 15.69 15.47
CA PRO A 79 1.15 15.43 16.73
C PRO A 79 1.08 13.95 17.08
N TRP A 80 2.20 13.41 17.56
CA TRP A 80 2.24 12.12 18.23
C TRP A 80 1.46 12.23 19.53
N LYS A 81 0.26 11.65 19.56
CA LYS A 81 -0.53 11.58 20.78
C LYS A 81 0.12 10.50 21.65
N ASN A 82 0.61 10.85 22.85
CA ASN A 82 1.19 9.92 23.83
C ASN A 82 0.45 8.57 23.83
N GLY A 83 1.07 7.56 23.22
CA GLY A 83 0.46 6.31 22.81
C GLY A 83 -0.32 6.41 21.49
N TYR A 84 0.38 6.36 20.35
CA TYR A 84 -0.30 6.08 19.09
C TYR A 84 -0.70 4.60 19.11
N ALA A 85 -2.00 4.35 19.11
CA ALA A 85 -2.53 3.00 19.00
C ALA A 85 -2.56 2.65 17.51
N LEU A 86 -1.71 1.71 17.12
CA LEU A 86 -1.76 1.13 15.78
C LEU A 86 -3.07 0.36 15.58
N PHE A 87 -3.36 -0.04 14.34
CA PHE A 87 -4.59 -0.74 13.98
C PHE A 87 -4.83 -2.03 14.79
N ASP A 88 -3.76 -2.68 15.27
CA ASP A 88 -3.80 -3.87 16.10
C ASP A 88 -3.92 -3.58 17.62
N GLY A 89 -3.96 -2.31 18.01
CA GLY A 89 -4.02 -1.86 19.40
C GLY A 89 -2.66 -1.77 20.12
N THR A 90 -1.55 -1.95 19.41
CA THR A 90 -0.20 -1.75 19.95
C THR A 90 0.05 -0.27 20.24
N TYR A 91 0.55 0.03 21.44
CA TYR A 91 0.93 1.38 21.85
C TYR A 91 2.41 1.62 21.59
N ILE A 92 2.73 2.63 20.80
CA ILE A 92 4.10 3.03 20.51
C ILE A 92 4.39 4.41 21.12
N ASN A 93 5.53 4.52 21.81
CA ASN A 93 5.94 5.73 22.52
C ASN A 93 7.41 6.13 22.25
N SER A 94 8.11 5.42 21.37
CA SER A 94 9.48 5.74 20.96
C SER A 94 9.75 5.26 19.54
N MET A 95 10.77 5.83 18.90
CA MET A 95 11.25 5.40 17.58
C MET A 95 11.69 3.92 17.59
N ASP A 96 12.33 3.47 18.67
CA ASP A 96 12.76 2.07 18.85
C ASP A 96 11.59 1.09 19.01
N ASP A 97 10.53 1.47 19.73
CA ASP A 97 9.30 0.67 19.81
C ASP A 97 8.69 0.50 18.41
N TYR A 98 8.76 1.55 17.59
CA TYR A 98 8.27 1.54 16.22
C TYR A 98 9.10 0.62 15.31
N ARG A 99 10.44 0.73 15.35
CA ARG A 99 11.36 -0.21 14.67
C ARG A 99 11.03 -1.65 15.02
N TYR A 100 10.87 -1.93 16.31
CA TYR A 100 10.59 -3.28 16.78
C TYR A 100 9.24 -3.78 16.27
N TRP A 101 8.16 -3.01 16.43
CA TRP A 101 6.83 -3.41 15.97
C TRP A 101 6.81 -3.68 14.46
N TYR A 102 7.33 -2.75 13.65
CA TYR A 102 7.31 -2.89 12.19
C TYR A 102 8.16 -4.07 11.70
N SER A 103 9.28 -4.37 12.38
CA SER A 103 10.13 -5.53 12.05
C SER A 103 9.44 -6.89 12.15
N THR A 104 8.26 -6.93 12.76
CA THR A 104 7.44 -8.15 12.90
C THR A 104 6.32 -8.28 11.87
N GLN A 105 6.15 -7.27 11.00
CA GLN A 105 5.16 -7.26 9.93
C GLN A 105 5.74 -7.86 8.63
N ASP A 106 4.91 -8.56 7.87
CA ASP A 106 5.33 -9.34 6.71
C ASP A 106 4.86 -8.76 5.36
N GLY A 107 4.24 -7.57 5.35
CA GLY A 107 3.85 -6.83 4.15
C GLY A 107 2.71 -7.45 3.34
N LEU A 108 2.16 -8.59 3.78
CA LEU A 108 0.99 -9.22 3.20
C LEU A 108 -0.22 -9.01 4.10
N TRP A 109 -1.34 -8.59 3.53
CA TRP A 109 -2.59 -8.52 4.28
C TRP A 109 -3.27 -9.89 4.21
N SER A 110 -2.89 -10.75 5.14
CA SER A 110 -3.44 -12.09 5.27
C SER A 110 -4.96 -12.05 5.47
N HIS A 111 -5.66 -13.03 4.89
CA HIS A 111 -7.06 -13.24 5.24
C HIS A 111 -7.18 -13.62 6.72
N PRO A 112 -8.23 -13.18 7.43
CA PRO A 112 -8.41 -13.49 8.83
C PRO A 112 -8.57 -15.01 9.01
N ASN A 113 -7.61 -15.63 9.69
CA ASN A 113 -7.66 -16.98 10.27
C ASN A 113 -7.88 -18.16 9.30
N THR A 114 -7.02 -18.32 8.29
CA THR A 114 -6.96 -19.59 7.54
C THR A 114 -5.63 -20.32 7.74
N PRO A 115 -5.65 -21.56 8.30
CA PRO A 115 -4.42 -22.31 8.63
C PRO A 115 -3.55 -22.69 7.42
N ASP A 116 -4.12 -22.64 6.22
CA ASP A 116 -3.53 -23.03 4.94
C ASP A 116 -3.24 -21.83 4.02
N GLY A 117 -3.53 -20.60 4.46
CA GLY A 117 -3.34 -19.37 3.68
C GLY A 117 -4.37 -19.15 2.56
N LEU A 118 -5.37 -20.02 2.42
CA LEU A 118 -6.43 -19.90 1.42
C LEU A 118 -7.67 -19.20 1.98
N LEU A 119 -8.55 -18.74 1.11
CA LEU A 119 -9.86 -18.21 1.52
C LEU A 119 -10.73 -19.24 2.24
N ASP A 120 -11.46 -18.79 3.27
CA ASP A 120 -12.62 -19.55 3.75
C ASP A 120 -13.77 -19.51 2.73
N ARG A 121 -14.80 -20.33 2.95
CA ARG A 121 -15.92 -20.48 2.01
C ARG A 121 -16.76 -19.21 1.81
N GLU A 122 -16.83 -18.33 2.80
CA GLU A 122 -17.64 -17.10 2.67
C GLU A 122 -16.88 -16.09 1.81
N HIS A 123 -15.58 -15.94 2.05
CA HIS A 123 -14.71 -15.11 1.25
C HIS A 123 -14.50 -15.66 -0.16
N GLU A 124 -14.44 -16.98 -0.34
CA GLU A 124 -14.34 -17.63 -1.65
C GLU A 124 -15.55 -17.27 -2.54
N LYS A 125 -16.76 -17.27 -1.97
CA LYS A 125 -17.97 -16.85 -2.70
C LYS A 125 -17.96 -15.36 -3.04
N ALA A 126 -17.52 -14.52 -2.11
CA ALA A 126 -17.40 -13.09 -2.35
C ALA A 126 -16.39 -12.81 -3.47
N LEU A 127 -15.21 -13.45 -3.42
CA LEU A 127 -14.21 -13.38 -4.48
C LEU A 127 -14.77 -13.86 -5.82
N GLN A 128 -15.49 -14.99 -5.85
CA GLN A 128 -16.09 -15.50 -7.08
C GLN A 128 -17.06 -14.47 -7.68
N GLN A 129 -17.94 -13.88 -6.87
CA GLN A 129 -18.88 -12.86 -7.33
C GLN A 129 -18.15 -11.59 -7.82
N PHE A 130 -17.07 -11.20 -7.14
CA PHE A 130 -16.21 -10.10 -7.57
C PHE A 130 -15.60 -10.37 -8.94
N LEU A 131 -14.93 -11.52 -9.12
CA LEU A 131 -14.28 -11.91 -10.37
C LEU A 131 -15.28 -12.03 -11.53
N GLU A 132 -16.47 -12.59 -11.28
CA GLU A 132 -17.53 -12.68 -12.30
C GLU A 132 -18.02 -11.30 -12.74
N ARG A 133 -18.21 -10.35 -11.80
CA ARG A 133 -18.61 -8.99 -12.13
C ARG A 133 -17.51 -8.21 -12.83
N LEU A 134 -16.25 -8.38 -12.41
CA LEU A 134 -15.10 -7.76 -13.06
C LEU A 134 -14.96 -8.25 -14.50
N GLN A 135 -15.01 -9.57 -14.72
CA GLN A 135 -14.99 -10.17 -16.05
C GLN A 135 -16.04 -9.53 -16.98
N LEU A 136 -17.28 -9.45 -16.53
CA LEU A 136 -18.37 -8.85 -17.30
C LEU A 136 -18.12 -7.38 -17.61
N ALA A 137 -17.65 -6.60 -16.63
CA ALA A 137 -17.37 -5.18 -16.83
C ALA A 137 -16.23 -4.94 -17.84
N VAL A 138 -15.16 -5.75 -17.77
CA VAL A 138 -14.04 -5.64 -18.70
C VAL A 138 -14.45 -6.14 -20.10
N GLU A 139 -15.33 -7.13 -20.21
CA GLU A 139 -15.95 -7.54 -21.49
C GLU A 139 -16.81 -6.42 -22.09
N ASP A 140 -17.66 -5.78 -21.28
CA ASP A 140 -18.56 -4.70 -21.71
C ASP A 140 -17.79 -3.46 -22.21
N ASN A 141 -16.61 -3.20 -21.64
CA ASN A 141 -15.75 -2.06 -22.00
C ASN A 141 -14.63 -2.40 -22.99
N ALA A 142 -14.50 -3.65 -23.44
CA ALA A 142 -13.44 -4.03 -24.37
C ALA A 142 -13.70 -3.56 -25.81
N ASP A 143 -12.64 -3.46 -26.61
CA ASP A 143 -12.72 -3.03 -28.02
C ASP A 143 -13.55 -4.02 -28.86
N GLU A 144 -14.80 -3.64 -29.16
CA GLU A 144 -15.74 -4.40 -30.00
C GLU A 144 -15.15 -4.82 -31.36
N THR A 145 -14.23 -4.02 -31.91
CA THR A 145 -13.63 -4.28 -33.22
C THR A 145 -12.64 -5.44 -33.19
N TRP A 146 -12.09 -5.74 -32.00
CA TRP A 146 -11.24 -6.90 -31.76
C TRP A 146 -12.03 -8.21 -31.72
N PHE A 147 -13.26 -8.18 -31.22
CA PHE A 147 -14.04 -9.41 -31.01
C PHE A 147 -14.39 -10.15 -32.30
N GLY A 148 -14.55 -9.47 -33.44
CA GLY A 148 -14.85 -10.10 -34.73
C GLY A 148 -15.96 -11.18 -34.68
N ASP A 149 -15.92 -12.19 -35.55
CA ASP A 149 -16.73 -13.42 -35.45
C ASP A 149 -16.19 -14.40 -34.37
N THR A 150 -15.12 -14.03 -33.67
CA THR A 150 -14.49 -14.81 -32.61
C THR A 150 -15.20 -14.54 -31.28
N SER A 151 -16.39 -15.13 -31.13
CA SER A 151 -17.15 -15.20 -29.88
C SER A 151 -16.47 -16.03 -28.77
N ALA A 152 -15.14 -16.11 -28.76
CA ALA A 152 -14.41 -16.78 -27.72
C ALA A 152 -14.33 -15.81 -26.55
N PHE A 153 -15.22 -16.01 -25.57
CA PHE A 153 -15.10 -15.45 -24.23
C PHE A 153 -13.65 -15.61 -23.77
N TRP A 154 -12.96 -14.51 -23.58
CA TRP A 154 -11.66 -14.51 -22.93
C TRP A 154 -11.90 -14.50 -21.43
N GLU A 155 -10.98 -15.07 -20.65
CA GLU A 155 -11.07 -15.11 -19.19
C GLU A 155 -10.08 -14.11 -18.61
N LEU A 156 -10.38 -13.58 -17.42
CA LEU A 156 -9.41 -12.89 -16.58
C LEU A 156 -8.16 -13.78 -16.41
N PRO A 157 -6.95 -13.19 -16.34
CA PRO A 157 -5.71 -13.94 -16.21
C PRO A 157 -5.76 -14.89 -15.01
N ALA A 158 -5.41 -16.15 -15.25
CA ALA A 158 -5.50 -17.19 -14.23
C ALA A 158 -4.55 -16.91 -13.05
N GLU A 159 -3.40 -16.27 -13.31
CA GLU A 159 -2.45 -15.84 -12.26
C GLU A 159 -3.06 -14.80 -11.31
N TYR A 160 -3.84 -13.84 -11.83
CA TYR A 160 -4.51 -12.81 -11.02
C TYR A 160 -5.65 -13.43 -10.19
N CYS A 161 -6.44 -14.30 -10.81
CA CYS A 161 -7.50 -15.03 -10.11
C CYS A 161 -6.94 -15.90 -8.98
N GLU A 162 -5.79 -16.56 -9.20
CA GLU A 162 -5.15 -17.37 -8.16
C GLU A 162 -4.57 -16.47 -7.06
N LEU A 163 -3.91 -15.36 -7.38
CA LEU A 163 -3.38 -14.42 -6.37
C LEU A 163 -4.43 -14.05 -5.32
N LEU A 164 -5.61 -13.63 -5.75
CA LEU A 164 -6.69 -13.19 -4.87
C LEU A 164 -7.28 -14.31 -3.99
N ARG A 165 -6.97 -15.59 -4.28
CA ARG A 165 -7.32 -16.72 -3.41
C ARG A 165 -6.38 -16.87 -2.21
N HIS A 166 -5.16 -16.33 -2.29
CA HIS A 166 -4.15 -16.41 -1.24
C HIS A 166 -4.10 -15.15 -0.37
N VAL A 167 -4.34 -13.96 -0.94
CA VAL A 167 -4.17 -12.69 -0.22
C VAL A 167 -5.30 -11.69 -0.46
N ARG A 168 -5.63 -10.88 0.55
CA ARG A 168 -6.67 -9.83 0.44
C ARG A 168 -6.20 -8.67 -0.40
N ALA A 169 -4.95 -8.28 -0.17
CA ALA A 169 -4.27 -7.14 -0.76
C ALA A 169 -2.77 -7.27 -0.45
N ILE A 170 -1.97 -6.46 -1.14
CA ILE A 170 -0.52 -6.37 -0.97
C ILE A 170 -0.20 -4.95 -0.49
N GLY A 171 -0.15 -4.74 0.83
CA GLY A 171 -0.05 -3.40 1.41
C GLY A 171 1.37 -2.99 1.81
N TYR A 172 1.64 -1.68 1.71
CA TYR A 172 2.83 -1.01 2.22
C TYR A 172 2.46 0.21 3.02
N GLU A 173 3.13 0.45 4.15
CA GLU A 173 3.14 1.79 4.74
C GLU A 173 4.03 2.69 3.88
N ASN A 174 3.55 3.88 3.58
CA ASN A 174 4.15 4.79 2.61
C ASN A 174 5.41 5.48 3.21
N TRP A 175 6.56 4.83 3.12
CA TRP A 175 7.81 5.32 3.71
C TRP A 175 8.63 6.25 2.81
N ASP A 176 8.40 6.18 1.52
CA ASP A 176 8.84 7.19 0.56
C ASP A 176 7.57 7.79 -0.06
N LYS A 177 7.38 9.11 0.06
CA LYS A 177 6.16 9.82 -0.35
C LYS A 177 5.85 9.73 -1.85
N GLN A 178 6.75 9.17 -2.65
CA GLN A 178 6.55 8.88 -4.08
C GLN A 178 6.15 7.42 -4.35
N MET A 179 6.07 6.57 -3.30
CA MET A 179 5.89 5.14 -3.43
C MET A 179 4.46 4.68 -3.71
N PHE A 180 4.47 3.52 -4.33
CA PHE A 180 3.36 2.75 -4.79
C PHE A 180 2.83 1.84 -3.66
N VAL A 181 1.57 2.02 -3.24
CA VAL A 181 0.86 1.10 -2.35
C VAL A 181 -0.17 0.35 -3.19
N PRO A 182 0.04 -0.94 -3.55
CA PRO A 182 -0.94 -1.74 -4.26
C PRO A 182 -2.11 -2.09 -3.34
N ASP A 183 -3.15 -1.27 -3.29
CA ASP A 183 -4.41 -1.75 -2.70
C ASP A 183 -5.16 -2.65 -3.69
N ILE A 184 -4.60 -3.83 -3.93
CA ILE A 184 -5.21 -4.88 -4.76
C ILE A 184 -6.29 -5.58 -3.90
N ASN A 185 -7.32 -4.84 -3.52
CA ASN A 185 -8.36 -5.31 -2.62
C ASN A 185 -9.61 -5.73 -3.39
N GLY A 186 -9.81 -7.04 -3.58
CA GLY A 186 -11.00 -7.57 -4.22
C GLY A 186 -12.28 -7.51 -3.36
N VAL A 187 -12.19 -7.13 -2.07
CA VAL A 187 -13.30 -7.26 -1.11
C VAL A 187 -14.02 -5.92 -0.84
N ASP A 188 -13.34 -4.78 -0.96
CA ASP A 188 -13.93 -3.46 -0.64
C ASP A 188 -14.40 -2.63 -1.85
N LEU A 189 -14.28 -3.16 -3.07
CA LEU A 189 -14.65 -2.44 -4.30
C LEU A 189 -16.16 -2.51 -4.55
N ASN A 190 -16.90 -1.65 -3.85
CA ASN A 190 -18.36 -1.50 -4.00
C ASN A 190 -18.82 -1.04 -5.40
N ASN A 191 -17.92 -0.82 -6.36
CA ASN A 191 -18.23 -0.59 -7.78
C ASN A 191 -17.14 -1.23 -8.67
N VAL A 192 -17.01 -2.55 -8.63
CA VAL A 192 -16.07 -3.30 -9.49
C VAL A 192 -16.21 -2.94 -10.98
N GLU A 193 -17.41 -2.57 -11.42
CA GLU A 193 -17.68 -2.13 -12.78
C GLU A 193 -16.93 -0.84 -13.17
N ASN A 194 -16.59 0.01 -12.19
CA ASN A 194 -15.82 1.23 -12.43
C ASN A 194 -14.32 0.97 -12.60
N LEU A 195 -13.85 -0.24 -12.32
CA LEU A 195 -12.43 -0.58 -12.49
C LEU A 195 -12.09 -0.83 -13.95
N ALA A 196 -13.04 -1.37 -14.71
CA ALA A 196 -12.89 -1.69 -16.13
C ALA A 196 -12.80 -0.40 -16.94
N LEU A 197 -11.77 -0.31 -17.79
CA LEU A 197 -11.49 0.88 -18.59
C LEU A 197 -11.86 0.64 -20.05
N THR A 198 -12.36 1.67 -20.71
CA THR A 198 -12.59 1.68 -22.16
C THR A 198 -11.27 1.70 -22.94
N PRO A 199 -11.24 1.31 -24.23
CA PRO A 199 -10.03 1.31 -25.02
C PRO A 199 -9.48 2.72 -25.22
N GLU A 200 -10.34 3.74 -25.28
CA GLU A 200 -9.95 5.14 -25.31
C GLU A 200 -9.22 5.54 -24.01
N GLU A 201 -9.78 5.20 -22.85
CA GLU A 201 -9.13 5.47 -21.56
C GLU A 201 -7.78 4.77 -21.45
N LEU A 202 -7.68 3.51 -21.88
CA LEU A 202 -6.43 2.74 -21.87
C LEU A 202 -5.39 3.33 -22.84
N SER A 203 -5.82 3.85 -23.99
CA SER A 203 -4.94 4.44 -25.00
C SER A 203 -4.44 5.83 -24.61
N ASP A 204 -5.17 6.54 -23.74
CA ASP A 204 -4.77 7.84 -23.21
C ASP A 204 -3.71 7.72 -22.09
N LEU A 205 -3.49 6.52 -21.55
CA LEU A 205 -2.47 6.27 -20.53
C LEU A 205 -1.06 6.37 -21.12
N THR A 206 -0.17 7.09 -20.45
CA THR A 206 1.22 7.23 -20.93
C THR A 206 1.98 5.91 -20.88
N CYS A 207 1.60 5.00 -19.99
CA CYS A 207 2.22 3.70 -19.83
C CYS A 207 1.95 2.73 -20.99
N THR A 208 0.93 2.97 -21.82
CA THR A 208 0.55 2.09 -22.94
C THR A 208 1.20 2.52 -24.26
N ASP A 209 2.03 3.56 -24.27
CA ASP A 209 2.79 4.01 -25.44
C ASP A 209 3.55 2.85 -26.11
N GLY A 210 3.23 2.59 -27.39
CA GLY A 210 3.83 1.50 -28.17
C GLY A 210 3.12 0.16 -28.08
N PHE A 211 1.96 0.11 -27.44
CA PHE A 211 1.10 -1.07 -27.36
C PHE A 211 -0.25 -0.83 -28.02
N ASP A 212 -0.74 -1.87 -28.70
CA ASP A 212 -2.17 -1.99 -28.98
C ASP A 212 -2.84 -2.56 -27.73
N VAL A 213 -3.93 -1.95 -27.30
CA VAL A 213 -4.69 -2.33 -26.10
C VAL A 213 -6.14 -2.60 -26.46
N VAL A 214 -6.78 -3.57 -25.80
CA VAL A 214 -8.15 -3.97 -26.15
C VAL A 214 -9.08 -4.13 -24.96
N ALA A 215 -8.52 -4.36 -23.77
CA ALA A 215 -9.28 -4.60 -22.56
C ALA A 215 -8.37 -4.39 -21.35
N GLY A 216 -8.91 -3.92 -20.24
CA GLY A 216 -8.13 -3.77 -19.02
C GLY A 216 -8.92 -3.18 -17.88
N TRP A 217 -8.32 -3.21 -16.70
CA TRP A 217 -8.89 -2.61 -15.50
C TRP A 217 -7.81 -2.09 -14.55
N THR A 218 -8.23 -1.20 -13.67
CA THR A 218 -7.41 -0.73 -12.55
C THR A 218 -7.36 -1.83 -11.48
N VAL A 219 -6.16 -2.30 -11.18
CA VAL A 219 -5.90 -3.39 -10.22
C VAL A 219 -5.64 -2.84 -8.82
N GLY A 220 -5.09 -1.64 -8.74
CA GLY A 220 -4.84 -0.91 -7.50
C GLY A 220 -4.38 0.49 -7.83
N ASP A 221 -4.66 1.41 -6.93
CA ASP A 221 -4.15 2.78 -6.96
C ASP A 221 -3.62 3.13 -5.57
N ASN A 222 -2.79 4.17 -5.50
CA ASN A 222 -2.30 4.69 -4.23
C ASN A 222 -2.94 6.03 -3.87
N GLU A 223 -4.08 6.39 -4.48
CA GLU A 223 -4.76 7.69 -4.40
C GLU A 223 -3.91 8.92 -4.78
N ASN A 224 -2.64 8.72 -5.15
CA ASN A 224 -1.64 9.78 -5.39
C ASN A 224 -1.24 9.84 -6.88
N GLY A 225 -2.18 9.49 -7.75
CA GLY A 225 -1.99 9.51 -9.20
C GLY A 225 -1.07 8.40 -9.73
N SER A 226 -0.74 7.40 -8.90
CA SER A 226 -0.11 6.17 -9.39
C SER A 226 -1.12 5.03 -9.40
N CYS A 227 -1.18 4.30 -10.51
CA CYS A 227 -2.14 3.25 -10.77
C CYS A 227 -1.44 2.02 -11.36
N ILE A 228 -1.89 0.84 -10.96
CA ILE A 228 -1.61 -0.41 -11.66
C ILE A 228 -2.81 -0.74 -12.54
N PHE A 229 -2.51 -1.13 -13.76
CA PHE A 229 -3.47 -1.67 -14.68
C PHE A 229 -3.09 -3.09 -15.08
N TYR A 230 -4.08 -3.98 -15.18
CA TYR A 230 -3.95 -5.20 -15.96
C TYR A 230 -4.55 -4.93 -17.33
N ILE A 231 -3.76 -5.08 -18.39
CA ILE A 231 -4.18 -4.72 -19.74
C ILE A 231 -3.86 -5.85 -20.70
N LEU A 232 -4.86 -6.27 -21.47
CA LEU A 232 -4.70 -7.16 -22.61
C LEU A 232 -4.11 -6.34 -23.75
N SER A 233 -2.86 -6.65 -24.06
CA SER A 233 -2.04 -5.83 -24.95
C SER A 233 -1.17 -6.65 -25.89
N ARG A 234 -0.64 -5.98 -26.90
CA ARG A 234 0.50 -6.44 -27.70
C ARG A 234 1.35 -5.25 -28.14
N HIS A 235 2.62 -5.45 -28.40
CA HIS A 235 3.46 -4.44 -29.03
C HIS A 235 2.93 -4.08 -30.42
N SER A 236 2.74 -2.77 -30.69
CA SER A 236 2.19 -2.30 -31.98
C SER A 236 3.14 -2.57 -33.16
N ASP A 237 4.45 -2.72 -32.91
CA ASP A 237 5.48 -2.92 -33.92
C ASP A 237 6.00 -4.37 -34.02
N GLN A 238 5.44 -5.29 -33.24
CA GLN A 238 5.87 -6.70 -33.21
C GLN A 238 4.71 -7.66 -33.50
N GLU A 239 5.01 -8.73 -34.23
CA GLU A 239 4.08 -9.85 -34.37
C GLU A 239 4.22 -10.76 -33.13
N GLU A 240 3.45 -10.44 -32.08
CA GLU A 240 3.34 -11.26 -30.87
C GLU A 240 1.87 -11.63 -30.56
N PRO A 241 1.62 -12.73 -29.82
CA PRO A 241 0.28 -13.02 -29.33
C PRO A 241 -0.20 -11.96 -28.34
N TRP A 242 -1.52 -11.83 -28.20
CA TRP A 242 -2.11 -11.00 -27.16
C TRP A 242 -1.76 -11.58 -25.79
N ARG A 243 -1.45 -10.71 -24.83
CA ARG A 243 -1.12 -11.12 -23.47
C ARG A 243 -1.67 -10.13 -22.46
N TRP A 244 -2.12 -10.65 -21.34
CA TRP A 244 -2.34 -9.84 -20.15
C TRP A 244 -1.00 -9.38 -19.59
N ARG A 245 -0.85 -8.07 -19.40
CA ARG A 245 0.35 -7.46 -18.81
C ARG A 245 -0.04 -6.53 -17.68
N ILE A 246 0.90 -6.32 -16.77
CA ILE A 246 0.76 -5.37 -15.68
C ILE A 246 1.50 -4.10 -16.07
N PHE A 247 0.76 -3.00 -16.16
CA PHE A 247 1.30 -1.67 -16.41
C PHE A 247 1.26 -0.87 -15.12
N VAL A 248 2.36 -0.21 -14.79
CA VAL A 248 2.45 0.71 -13.65
C VAL A 248 2.63 2.11 -14.21
N GLU A 249 1.59 2.93 -14.04
CA GLU A 249 1.66 4.36 -14.24
C GLU A 249 1.95 4.98 -12.88
N ALA A 250 3.11 5.60 -12.74
CA ALA A 250 3.55 6.21 -11.50
C ALA A 250 4.48 7.36 -11.84
N ASN A 251 4.74 8.24 -10.88
CA ASN A 251 5.68 9.36 -11.02
C ASN A 251 7.17 8.92 -11.05
N PHE A 252 7.45 7.75 -11.64
CA PHE A 252 8.81 7.27 -11.87
C PHE A 252 9.34 7.77 -13.22
N PRO A 253 10.67 7.89 -13.38
CA PRO A 253 11.28 8.34 -14.63
C PRO A 253 11.03 7.41 -15.84
N THR A 254 10.52 6.20 -15.61
CA THR A 254 10.17 5.24 -16.68
C THR A 254 8.94 4.45 -16.30
N ASN A 255 7.98 4.33 -17.23
CA ASN A 255 6.87 3.38 -17.14
C ASN A 255 7.40 1.96 -16.94
N LYS A 256 6.72 1.18 -16.09
CA LYS A 256 7.08 -0.23 -15.84
C LYS A 256 5.98 -1.13 -16.40
N ILE A 257 6.39 -2.12 -17.16
CA ILE A 257 5.51 -3.07 -17.84
C ILE A 257 6.06 -4.45 -17.53
N PHE A 258 5.19 -5.34 -17.05
CA PHE A 258 5.56 -6.69 -16.65
C PHE A 258 4.72 -7.70 -17.41
N ASP A 259 5.39 -8.73 -17.91
CA ASP A 259 4.77 -9.79 -18.71
C ASP A 259 4.08 -10.83 -17.85
N THR A 260 4.43 -10.90 -16.56
CA THR A 260 3.87 -11.83 -15.57
C THR A 260 3.72 -11.17 -14.20
N LEU A 261 2.83 -11.73 -13.37
CA LEU A 261 2.69 -11.30 -11.98
C LEU A 261 3.96 -11.54 -11.15
N GLU A 262 4.71 -12.60 -11.45
CA GLU A 262 5.98 -12.94 -10.77
C GLU A 262 7.03 -11.85 -10.97
N GLU A 263 7.18 -11.34 -12.20
CA GLU A 263 8.08 -10.23 -12.52
C GLU A 263 7.69 -8.95 -11.79
N PHE A 264 6.39 -8.63 -11.80
CA PHE A 264 5.84 -7.47 -11.10
C PHE A 264 6.12 -7.55 -9.59
N LEU A 265 5.80 -8.67 -8.95
CA LEU A 265 6.03 -8.87 -7.51
C LEU A 265 7.52 -8.82 -7.17
N SER A 266 8.39 -9.37 -8.02
CA SER A 266 9.85 -9.28 -7.84
C SER A 266 10.32 -7.82 -7.86
N TRP A 267 9.87 -7.02 -8.83
CA TRP A 267 10.18 -5.59 -8.90
C TRP A 267 9.64 -4.82 -7.69
N LEU A 268 8.36 -5.07 -7.33
CA LEU A 268 7.69 -4.44 -6.20
C LEU A 268 8.42 -4.74 -4.88
N SER A 269 8.94 -5.96 -4.72
CA SER A 269 9.73 -6.37 -3.54
C SER A 269 11.10 -5.71 -3.41
N SER A 270 11.54 -4.97 -4.44
CA SER A 270 12.88 -4.39 -4.56
C SER A 270 12.89 -2.87 -4.41
N ALA A 271 12.00 -2.31 -3.58
CA ALA A 271 11.82 -0.87 -3.38
C ALA A 271 13.10 -0.06 -3.11
N ASP A 272 14.04 -0.60 -2.33
CA ASP A 272 15.31 0.09 -2.03
C ASP A 272 16.11 0.48 -3.30
N ASP A 273 15.94 -0.24 -4.41
CA ASP A 273 16.63 0.02 -5.68
C ASP A 273 16.04 1.21 -6.47
N TRP A 274 14.80 1.60 -6.18
CA TRP A 274 14.07 2.59 -6.98
C TRP A 274 13.43 3.74 -6.20
N ILE A 275 13.55 3.76 -4.87
CA ILE A 275 13.17 4.90 -4.02
C ILE A 275 14.01 6.15 -4.35
N ASP A 276 13.34 7.31 -4.46
CA ASP A 276 13.99 8.61 -4.56
C ASP A 276 14.45 9.10 -3.18
N TRP A 277 15.61 8.59 -2.75
CA TRP A 277 16.18 8.94 -1.45
C TRP A 277 16.50 10.44 -1.28
N GLU A 278 16.76 11.16 -2.36
CA GLU A 278 16.95 12.61 -2.31
C GLU A 278 15.61 13.32 -2.03
N GLY A 279 14.53 12.88 -2.68
CA GLY A 279 13.17 13.32 -2.39
C GLY A 279 12.73 13.05 -0.94
N VAL A 280 13.10 11.88 -0.40
CA VAL A 280 12.84 11.52 1.02
C VAL A 280 13.60 12.44 1.97
N GLU A 281 14.89 12.68 1.74
CA GLU A 281 15.71 13.55 2.60
C GLU A 281 15.17 14.98 2.63
N ASN A 282 14.84 15.54 1.46
CA ASN A 282 14.22 16.86 1.35
C ASN A 282 12.89 16.93 2.12
N SER A 283 12.06 15.90 1.97
CA SER A 283 10.79 15.77 2.68
C SER A 283 10.92 15.75 4.20
N ILE A 284 11.97 15.10 4.73
CA ILE A 284 12.25 15.03 6.17
C ILE A 284 12.75 16.39 6.69
N ALA A 285 13.61 17.07 5.92
CA ALA A 285 14.07 18.42 6.27
C ALA A 285 12.91 19.42 6.36
N GLU A 286 11.94 19.32 5.45
CA GLU A 286 10.72 20.15 5.48
C GLU A 286 9.82 19.84 6.68
N LEU A 287 9.66 18.55 7.01
CA LEU A 287 8.93 18.11 8.20
C LEU A 287 9.56 18.64 9.49
N HIS A 288 10.89 18.65 9.57
CA HIS A 288 11.63 19.19 10.70
C HIS A 288 11.29 20.67 10.95
N ILE A 289 11.32 21.48 9.89
CA ILE A 289 10.96 22.90 9.96
C ILE A 289 9.51 23.07 10.44
N LEU A 290 8.59 22.31 9.86
CA LEU A 290 7.17 22.38 10.19
C LEU A 290 6.92 22.03 11.66
N CYS A 291 7.34 20.85 12.10
CA CYS A 291 7.09 20.37 13.47
C CYS A 291 7.78 21.27 14.51
N SER A 292 9.00 21.72 14.24
CA SER A 292 9.72 22.67 15.11
C SER A 292 8.97 23.99 15.27
N SER A 293 8.40 24.51 14.19
CA SER A 293 7.64 25.77 14.22
C SER A 293 6.35 25.65 15.04
N HIS A 294 5.65 24.52 14.94
CA HIS A 294 4.45 24.24 15.74
C HIS A 294 4.77 24.08 17.22
N GLY A 295 5.84 23.36 17.56
CA GLY A 295 6.32 23.24 18.95
C GLY A 295 6.64 24.61 19.56
N ALA A 296 7.34 25.47 18.82
CA ALA A 296 7.66 26.82 19.28
C ALA A 296 6.40 27.70 19.50
N GLN A 297 5.38 27.58 18.63
CA GLN A 297 4.11 28.30 18.80
C GLN A 297 3.32 27.81 20.02
N GLN A 298 3.28 26.51 20.28
CA GLN A 298 2.63 25.95 21.47
C GLN A 298 3.33 26.39 22.76
N GLN A 299 4.66 26.40 22.77
CA GLN A 299 5.44 26.88 23.90
C GLN A 299 5.15 28.36 24.18
N GLN A 300 5.15 29.21 23.14
CA GLN A 300 4.81 30.62 23.28
C GLN A 300 3.38 30.85 23.78
N ALA A 301 2.40 30.08 23.29
CA ALA A 301 1.02 30.16 23.77
C ALA A 301 0.90 29.76 25.24
N SER A 302 1.63 28.72 25.65
CA SER A 302 1.68 28.23 27.04
C SER A 302 2.34 29.26 27.96
N ASP A 303 3.48 29.82 27.55
CA ASP A 303 4.19 30.86 28.30
C ASP A 303 3.34 32.13 28.42
N GLN A 304 2.56 32.50 27.41
CA GLN A 304 1.63 33.63 27.48
C GLN A 304 0.47 33.37 28.45
N LEU A 305 -0.05 32.14 28.51
CA LEU A 305 -1.08 31.74 29.47
C LEU A 305 -0.57 31.75 30.91
N ILE A 306 0.64 31.28 31.15
CA ILE A 306 1.30 31.29 32.46
C ILE A 306 1.59 32.72 32.92
N ASN A 307 1.95 33.61 31.99
CA ASN A 307 2.28 35.01 32.28
C ASN A 307 1.09 35.99 32.23
N GLN A 308 -0.15 35.52 32.08
CA GLN A 308 -1.32 36.40 32.23
C GLN A 308 -1.48 36.85 33.70
N PRO A 309 -1.78 38.13 33.97
CA PRO A 309 -2.05 38.60 35.33
C PRO A 309 -3.36 37.96 35.83
N GLY A 310 -3.23 36.85 36.56
CA GLY A 310 -4.35 36.03 37.06
C GLY A 310 -4.23 34.53 36.81
N GLY A 311 -3.21 34.05 36.09
CA GLY A 311 -2.95 32.63 35.87
C GLY A 311 -2.51 31.92 37.16
N LEU A 312 -3.18 30.81 37.50
CA LEU A 312 -2.81 29.94 38.62
C LEU A 312 -1.39 29.39 38.38
N GLY A 313 -0.45 29.78 39.23
CA GLY A 313 0.88 29.17 39.28
C GLY A 313 0.81 27.67 39.58
N PRO A 314 1.91 26.92 39.38
CA PRO A 314 1.92 25.47 39.51
C PRO A 314 1.49 25.08 40.93
N MET A 315 0.45 24.24 41.05
CA MET A 315 0.10 23.62 42.33
C MET A 315 1.31 22.81 42.81
N ASP A 316 1.86 23.20 43.95
CA ASP A 316 2.85 22.42 44.68
C ASP A 316 2.35 20.98 44.89
N SER A 317 3.25 20.04 44.65
CA SER A 317 3.05 18.61 44.85
C SER A 317 2.51 18.31 46.26
N PRO A 318 1.62 17.32 46.46
CA PRO A 318 1.13 16.99 47.79
C PRO A 318 2.28 16.43 48.64
N GLN A 319 2.69 17.20 49.64
CA GLN A 319 3.57 16.73 50.71
C GLN A 319 2.92 15.57 51.46
N ALA A 320 3.75 14.56 51.74
CA ALA A 320 3.47 13.43 52.60
C ALA A 320 2.89 13.87 53.96
N TYR A 321 1.77 13.27 54.35
CA TYR A 321 1.35 13.18 55.74
C TYR A 321 1.25 11.72 56.15
N MET A 322 2.18 11.29 57.02
CA MET A 322 2.05 10.08 57.82
C MET A 322 1.09 10.33 58.99
N SER A 323 0.05 9.48 59.08
CA SER A 323 -0.49 8.70 60.24
C SER A 323 -0.71 9.37 61.62
N PRO A 324 -1.76 8.98 62.41
CA PRO A 324 -1.86 7.59 62.92
C PRO A 324 -3.25 6.99 63.22
N GLY A 325 -3.33 5.65 63.13
CA GLY A 325 -3.79 4.81 64.25
C GLY A 325 -5.25 4.35 64.38
N SER A 326 -5.39 3.01 64.41
CA SER A 326 -6.39 2.21 65.15
C SER A 326 -7.73 1.94 64.43
N SER A 327 -7.88 0.81 63.74
CA SER A 327 -8.25 -0.55 64.22
C SER A 327 -9.76 -0.78 64.35
N ILE A 328 -10.26 -1.82 63.67
CA ILE A 328 -11.07 -2.96 64.21
C ILE A 328 -12.08 -3.50 63.17
N LEU A 329 -11.84 -4.77 62.83
CA LEU A 329 -12.75 -5.89 62.53
C LEU A 329 -13.62 -5.92 61.26
N ALA A 330 -13.28 -6.91 60.42
CA ALA A 330 -14.09 -8.08 60.03
C ALA A 330 -15.56 -7.87 59.63
N ASN A 331 -15.86 -8.10 58.35
CA ASN A 331 -16.38 -9.38 57.84
C ASN A 331 -16.24 -9.46 56.33
#